data_AF-A0AAD2UWU2-F1
#
_entry.id   AF-A0AAD2UWU2-F1
#
_cell.length_a   1.000
_cell.length_b   1.000
_cell.length_c   1.000
_cell.angle_alpha   90.00
_cell.angle_beta   90.00
_cell.angle_gamma   90.00
#
_symmetry.space_group_name_H-M   'P 1'
#
loop_
_entity.id
_entity.type
_entity.pdbx_description
1 polymer ?
#
loop_
_entity_poly.entity_id
_entity_poly.type
_entity_poly.pdbx_seq_one_letter_code
_entity_poly.pdbx_strand_id
1 'polypeptide(L)'
;MIQRQRAVISKLFGTGGQSVAYFIRVAEVLGYTISITQYRQACSGMSVCGDAINGEEWPFTWLITAPETTINYAQCGLTYCSDPLRSWGNKQLECRLTVLNPSHTILKFGYVS
;
A
#
# COMPACT_ATOMS: atom_id res chain seq x y z
N MET A 1 4.74 -5.80 20.55
CA MET A 1 3.93 -7.01 20.33
C MET A 1 2.92 -6.81 19.21
N ILE A 2 1.97 -5.87 19.31
CA ILE A 2 0.92 -5.73 18.28
C ILE A 2 1.44 -5.46 16.86
N GLN A 3 2.47 -4.64 16.71
CA GLN A 3 3.08 -4.37 15.41
C GLN A 3 3.73 -5.62 14.81
N ARG A 4 4.37 -6.45 15.64
CA ARG A 4 4.94 -7.73 15.22
C ARG A 4 3.86 -8.73 14.87
N GLN A 5 2.77 -8.78 15.64
CA GLN A 5 1.61 -9.62 15.34
C GLN A 5 0.97 -9.21 14.01
N ARG A 6 0.73 -7.92 13.76
CA ARG A 6 0.24 -7.42 12.46
C ARG A 6 1.19 -7.75 11.31
N ALA A 7 2.50 -7.65 11.53
CA ALA A 7 3.50 -8.07 10.54
C ALA A 7 3.43 -9.58 10.25
N VAL A 8 3.22 -10.42 11.27
CA VAL A 8 3.04 -11.88 11.11
C VAL A 8 1.71 -12.19 10.41
N ILE A 9 0.62 -11.54 10.82
CA ILE A 9 -0.71 -11.72 10.25
C ILE A 9 -0.73 -11.28 8.78
N SER A 10 -0.12 -10.14 8.44
CA SER A 10 0.06 -9.71 7.04
C SER A 10 1.00 -10.63 6.24
N LYS A 11 1.90 -11.36 6.90
CA LYS A 11 2.71 -12.42 6.27
C LYS A 11 1.90 -13.68 6.00
N LEU A 12 1.02 -14.06 6.91
CA LEU A 12 0.12 -15.20 6.77
C LEU A 12 -0.91 -14.95 5.67
N PHE A 13 -1.56 -13.79 5.67
CA PHE A 13 -2.44 -13.36 4.56
C PHE A 13 -1.66 -13.08 3.27
N GLY A 14 -0.32 -13.06 3.33
CA GLY A 14 0.61 -12.73 2.26
C GLY A 14 0.74 -13.73 1.11
N THR A 15 -0.03 -14.82 1.10
CA THR A 15 0.11 -15.91 0.12
C THR A 15 -1.06 -15.93 -0.86
N GLY A 16 -0.84 -15.40 -2.07
CA GLY A 16 -1.61 -15.81 -3.26
C GLY A 16 -2.43 -14.75 -4.01
N GLY A 17 -2.50 -13.49 -3.56
CA GLY A 17 -3.24 -12.44 -4.29
C GLY A 17 -2.34 -11.48 -5.07
N GLN A 18 -2.60 -11.29 -6.37
CA GLN A 18 -2.01 -10.22 -7.19
C GLN A 18 -3.04 -9.15 -7.58
N SER A 19 -4.16 -9.05 -6.86
CA SER A 19 -5.23 -8.10 -7.14
C SER A 19 -5.12 -6.84 -6.31
N VAL A 20 -5.65 -5.72 -6.80
CA VAL A 20 -5.71 -4.44 -6.05
C VAL A 20 -6.39 -4.62 -4.68
N ALA A 21 -7.52 -5.33 -4.65
CA ALA A 21 -8.25 -5.60 -3.42
C ALA A 21 -7.40 -6.35 -2.37
N TYR A 22 -6.47 -7.20 -2.82
CA TYR A 22 -5.55 -7.89 -1.93
C TYR A 22 -4.53 -6.92 -1.31
N PHE A 23 -3.93 -6.03 -2.10
CA PHE A 23 -2.99 -5.02 -1.59
C PHE A 23 -3.66 -4.07 -0.59
N ILE A 24 -4.92 -3.68 -0.83
CA ILE A 24 -5.72 -2.88 0.10
C ILE A 24 -5.93 -3.63 1.42
N ARG A 25 -6.33 -4.91 1.38
CA ARG A 25 -6.50 -5.73 2.59
C ARG A 25 -5.21 -5.89 3.38
N VAL A 26 -4.07 -6.08 2.72
CA VAL A 26 -2.77 -6.17 3.40
C VAL A 26 -2.44 -4.86 4.11
N ALA A 27 -2.70 -3.72 3.48
CA ALA A 27 -2.49 -2.42 4.09
C ALA A 27 -3.46 -2.19 5.28
N GLU A 28 -4.72 -2.57 5.16
CA GLU A 28 -5.70 -2.51 6.26
C GLU A 28 -5.27 -3.33 7.48
N VAL A 29 -4.76 -4.56 7.27
CA VAL A 29 -4.24 -5.41 8.35
C VAL A 29 -3.04 -4.76 9.07
N LEU A 30 -2.23 -3.99 8.34
CA LEU A 30 -1.13 -3.21 8.93
C LEU A 30 -1.63 -1.95 9.65
N GLY A 31 -2.87 -1.51 9.40
CA GLY A 31 -3.48 -0.31 9.97
C GLY A 31 -3.35 0.93 9.08
N TYR A 32 -3.20 0.75 7.77
CA TYR A 32 -3.11 1.83 6.80
C TYR A 32 -4.33 1.84 5.88
N THR A 33 -4.91 3.02 5.69
CA THR A 33 -5.95 3.24 4.67
C THR A 33 -5.27 3.77 3.41
N ILE A 34 -5.32 2.97 2.34
CA ILE A 34 -4.72 3.33 1.04
C ILE A 34 -5.74 3.23 -0.08
N SER A 35 -5.53 4.01 -1.13
CA SER A 35 -6.16 3.79 -2.43
C SER A 35 -5.11 3.43 -3.47
N ILE A 36 -5.47 2.58 -4.43
CA ILE A 36 -4.57 2.13 -5.49
C ILE A 36 -5.20 2.48 -6.83
N THR A 37 -4.51 3.30 -7.60
CA THR A 37 -4.90 3.66 -8.96
C THR A 37 -4.08 2.86 -9.94
N GLN A 38 -4.75 2.05 -10.77
CA GLN A 38 -4.14 1.36 -11.88
C GLN A 38 -4.18 2.26 -13.11
N TYR A 39 -3.02 2.48 -13.73
CA TYR A 39 -2.98 3.19 -14.99
C TYR A 39 -3.24 2.24 -16.16
N ARG A 40 -3.82 2.78 -17.22
CA ARG A 40 -3.99 2.10 -18.52
C ARG A 40 -3.19 2.84 -19.58
N GLN A 41 -2.77 2.13 -20.62
CA GLN A 41 -2.21 2.76 -21.82
C GLN A 41 -3.21 3.74 -22.42
N ALA A 42 -2.71 4.88 -22.89
CA ALA A 42 -3.53 5.80 -23.66
C ALA A 42 -3.79 5.18 -25.05
N CYS A 43 -5.04 4.80 -25.34
CA CYS A 43 -5.45 4.29 -26.64
C CYS A 43 -6.29 5.35 -27.36
N SER A 44 -5.89 5.72 -28.57
CA SER A 44 -6.67 6.62 -29.42
C SER A 44 -8.08 6.03 -29.65
N GLY A 45 -9.12 6.80 -29.29
CA GLY A 45 -10.52 6.37 -29.31
C GLY A 45 -11.12 5.94 -27.96
N MET A 46 -10.29 5.69 -26.94
CA MET A 46 -10.73 5.40 -25.56
C MET A 46 -10.26 6.44 -24.53
N SER A 47 -9.28 7.27 -24.90
CA SER A 47 -8.77 8.37 -24.08
C SER A 47 -9.38 9.70 -24.52
N VAL A 48 -9.78 10.53 -23.56
CA VAL A 48 -10.33 11.87 -23.79
C VAL A 48 -9.28 12.96 -23.55
N CYS A 49 -9.47 14.13 -24.17
CA CYS A 49 -8.58 15.27 -23.99
C CYS A 49 -8.57 15.68 -22.50
N GLY A 50 -7.41 15.55 -21.85
CA GLY A 50 -7.23 15.75 -20.40
C GLY A 50 -6.86 14.48 -19.62
N ASP A 51 -7.01 13.29 -20.22
CA ASP A 51 -6.47 12.06 -19.63
C ASP A 51 -4.94 12.07 -19.64
N ALA A 52 -4.34 11.45 -18.62
CA ALA A 52 -2.90 11.27 -18.56
C ALA A 52 -2.41 10.49 -19.78
N ILE A 53 -1.45 11.05 -20.51
CA ILE A 53 -0.79 10.40 -21.65
C ILE A 53 0.17 9.35 -21.11
N ASN A 54 -0.43 8.22 -20.75
CA ASN A 54 0.26 7.07 -20.19
C ASN A 54 0.95 6.30 -21.33
N GLY A 55 2.28 6.39 -21.38
CA GLY A 55 3.13 5.62 -22.30
C GLY A 55 3.09 4.10 -22.04
N GLU A 56 3.95 3.35 -22.73
CA GLU A 56 3.88 1.88 -22.81
C GLU A 56 4.09 1.16 -21.46
N GLU A 57 4.80 1.78 -20.52
CA GLU A 57 5.17 1.23 -19.20
C GLU A 57 4.08 1.42 -18.12
N TRP A 58 3.16 2.35 -18.35
CA TRP A 58 2.13 2.74 -17.38
C TRP A 58 1.08 1.66 -17.06
N PRO A 59 0.69 0.71 -17.94
CA PRO A 59 -0.23 -0.38 -17.59
C PRO A 59 0.24 -1.23 -16.40
N PHE A 60 1.55 -1.33 -16.23
CA PHE A 60 2.18 -2.09 -15.15
C PHE A 60 2.49 -1.22 -13.94
N THR A 61 2.24 0.08 -14.02
CA THR A 61 2.51 1.03 -12.93
C THR A 61 1.25 1.22 -12.09
N TRP A 62 1.35 1.05 -10.78
CA TRP A 62 0.28 1.34 -9.84
C TRP A 62 0.68 2.50 -8.94
N LEU A 63 -0.21 3.49 -8.80
CA LEU A 63 -0.05 4.55 -7.81
C LEU A 63 -0.78 4.16 -6.53
N ILE A 64 -0.01 3.95 -5.47
CA ILE A 64 -0.53 3.76 -4.11
C ILE A 64 -0.58 5.12 -3.46
N THR A 65 -1.80 5.61 -3.20
CA THR A 65 -2.02 6.85 -2.47
C THR A 65 -2.26 6.54 -1.00
N ALA A 66 -1.41 7.10 -0.14
CA ALA A 66 -1.49 6.96 1.31
C ALA A 66 -1.44 8.36 1.97
N PRO A 67 -2.03 8.53 3.16
CA PRO A 67 -1.88 9.77 3.91
C PRO A 67 -0.42 10.01 4.31
N GLU A 68 0.02 11.27 4.27
CA GLU A 68 1.41 11.69 4.48
C GLU A 68 1.96 11.20 5.84
N THR A 69 1.15 11.28 6.89
CA THR A 69 1.51 10.79 8.21
C THR A 69 0.44 9.85 8.76
N THR A 70 0.65 8.55 8.60
CA THR A 70 -0.15 7.56 9.34
C THR A 70 0.40 7.42 10.76
N ILE A 71 -0.43 7.71 11.75
CA ILE A 71 -0.10 7.56 13.17
C ILE A 71 -0.74 6.27 13.69
N ASN A 72 0.09 5.28 14.00
CA ASN A 72 -0.36 4.10 14.71
C ASN A 72 -0.20 4.32 16.22
N TYR A 73 -1.32 4.29 16.94
CA TYR A 73 -1.38 4.49 18.39
C TYR A 73 -1.23 3.17 19.15
N ALA A 74 -0.51 3.18 20.27
CA ALA A 74 -0.56 2.12 21.25
C ALA A 74 -1.96 2.04 21.88
N GLN A 75 -2.45 0.82 22.08
CA GLN A 75 -3.77 0.55 22.67
C GLN A 75 -3.59 -0.12 24.03
N CYS A 76 -4.26 0.40 25.06
CA CYS A 76 -4.21 -0.17 26.41
C CYS A 76 -4.72 -1.62 26.40
N GLY A 77 -3.98 -2.53 27.03
CA GLY A 77 -4.29 -3.96 27.09
C GLY A 77 -3.74 -4.82 25.93
N LEU A 78 -3.31 -4.20 24.83
CA LEU A 78 -2.70 -4.89 23.67
C LEU A 78 -1.21 -4.60 23.48
N THR A 79 -0.75 -3.47 24.02
CA THR A 79 0.65 -3.03 23.97
C THR A 79 1.32 -3.19 25.33
N TYR A 80 2.56 -3.67 25.35
CA TYR A 80 3.34 -3.88 26.58
C TYR A 80 4.19 -2.65 26.90
N CYS A 81 4.68 -2.54 28.14
CA CYS A 81 5.46 -1.38 28.64
C CYS A 81 6.74 -1.08 27.82
N SER A 82 7.19 -2.02 26.97
CA SER A 82 8.37 -1.88 26.11
C SER A 82 8.05 -1.66 24.62
N ASP A 83 6.78 -1.53 24.25
CA ASP A 83 6.39 -1.19 22.87
C ASP A 83 6.38 0.33 22.64
N PRO A 84 6.67 0.78 21.41
CA PRO A 84 6.54 2.19 21.08
C PRO A 84 5.10 2.67 21.29
N LEU A 85 4.94 3.77 22.04
CA LEU A 85 3.63 4.40 22.31
C LEU A 85 2.97 4.94 21.03
N ARG A 86 3.79 5.24 20.03
CA ARG A 86 3.37 5.71 18.71
C ARG A 86 4.43 5.33 17.68
N SER A 87 4.02 4.87 16.51
CA SER A 87 4.91 4.74 15.35
C SER A 87 4.44 5.66 14.24
N TRP A 88 5.38 6.38 13.64
CA TRP A 88 5.15 7.32 12.56
C TRP A 88 5.72 6.79 11.25
N GLY A 89 5.01 7.06 10.16
CA GLY A 89 5.53 6.92 8.81
C GLY A 89 5.01 5.71 8.04
N ASN A 90 5.25 5.77 6.73
CA ASN A 90 4.74 4.82 5.74
C ASN A 90 5.79 3.78 5.29
N LYS A 91 7.01 3.83 5.85
CA LYS A 91 8.12 2.93 5.47
C LYS A 91 7.81 1.45 5.63
N GLN A 92 7.00 1.08 6.63
CA GLN A 92 6.59 -0.33 6.81
C GLN A 92 5.63 -0.79 5.72
N LEU A 93 4.72 0.10 5.31
CA LEU A 93 3.83 -0.14 4.19
C LEU A 93 4.63 -0.27 2.89
N GLU A 94 5.54 0.67 2.60
CA GLU A 94 6.40 0.62 1.42
C GLU A 94 7.19 -0.68 1.33
N CYS A 95 7.86 -1.06 2.43
CA CYS A 95 8.66 -2.28 2.48
C CYS A 95 7.80 -3.52 2.27
N ARG A 96 6.62 -3.60 2.91
CA ARG A 96 5.76 -4.77 2.78
C ARG A 96 5.18 -4.90 1.38
N LEU A 97 4.70 -3.80 0.80
CA LEU A 97 4.11 -3.81 -0.54
C LEU A 97 5.18 -4.10 -1.60
N THR A 98 6.39 -3.56 -1.45
CA THR A 98 7.53 -3.89 -2.33
C THR A 98 7.88 -5.38 -2.29
N VAL A 99 7.81 -6.03 -1.13
CA VAL A 99 8.07 -7.48 -0.99
C VAL A 99 6.96 -8.32 -1.62
N LEU A 100 5.71 -7.85 -1.60
CA LEU A 100 4.56 -8.55 -2.20
C LEU A 100 4.40 -8.24 -3.69
N ASN A 101 5.10 -7.23 -4.20
CA ASN A 101 4.99 -6.78 -5.57
C ASN A 101 5.46 -7.87 -6.55
N PRO A 102 4.65 -8.22 -7.56
CA PRO A 102 5.10 -9.04 -8.66
C PRO A 102 6.27 -8.35 -9.39
N SER A 103 7.22 -9.14 -9.90
CA SER A 103 8.43 -8.59 -10.55
C SER A 103 8.15 -7.72 -11.79
N HIS A 104 6.96 -7.85 -12.38
CA HIS A 104 6.56 -7.13 -13.59
C HIS A 104 5.73 -5.87 -13.31
N THR A 105 5.42 -5.57 -12.03
CA THR A 105 4.61 -4.41 -11.64
C THR A 105 5.51 -3.35 -11.00
N ILE A 106 5.24 -2.08 -11.26
CA ILE A 106 5.99 -0.95 -10.70
C ILE A 106 5.09 -0.20 -9.73
N LEU A 107 5.45 -0.21 -8.44
CA LEU A 107 4.71 0.51 -7.40
C LEU A 107 5.27 1.92 -7.24
N LYS A 108 4.41 2.93 -7.40
CA LYS A 108 4.71 4.33 -7.07
C LYS A 108 3.92 4.72 -5.82
N PHE A 109 4.56 5.40 -4.88
CA PHE A 109 3.92 5.88 -3.66
C PHE A 109 3.63 7.38 -3.80
N GLY A 110 2.37 7.76 -3.63
CA GLY A 110 1.91 9.14 -3.56
C GLY A 110 1.42 9.45 -2.15
N TYR A 111 1.85 10.59 -1.61
CA TYR A 111 1.46 11.05 -0.29
C TYR A 111 0.51 12.23 -0.40
N VAL A 112 -0.65 12.11 0.23
CA VAL A 112 -1.64 13.19 0.34
C VAL A 112 -1.64 13.74 1.76
N SER A 113 -1.55 15.06 1.90
CA SER A 113 -1.62 15.77 3.18
C SER A 113 -3.04 15.87 3.72
#